data_AF-A0ABD0QMP5-F1
#
_entry.id   AF-A0ABD0QMP5-F1
#
_cell.length_a   1.000
_cell.length_b   1.000
_cell.length_c   1.000
_cell.angle_alpha   90.00
_cell.angle_beta   90.00
_cell.angle_gamma   90.00
#
_symmetry.space_group_name_H-M   'P 1'
#
loop_
_entity.id
_entity.type
_entity.pdbx_description
1 polymer ?
#
loop_
_entity_poly.entity_id
_entity_poly.type
_entity_poly.pdbx_seq_one_letter_code
_entity_poly.pdbx_strand_id
1 'polypeptide(L)'
;DHTVVFLQKGPLVFVSVSATHQSEQQLRGELLHVYHQIVSMLTQASITRIFERRKNFDLRRLLFGSEKVLDGLLDTMDSDPSFMLSAVQCLPLPSSSRDALSQILQKAVTPNLVFSFLIANNRLVSIIQEKTVLEDARLKPSDLHLLFNLIRASSAFQAGEIWTPICLPLFNHDCYFYAYVAYLDPPKCTVCLVLLSTDKEAFYAMAECKRKIEEAFASQNALQWVANTQLYCVDDIGVANLKHFLYKPSKMLDHHHQLPQFT
;
A
#
# COMPACT_ATOMS: atom_id res chain seq x y z
N ASP A 1 21.55 27.10 -6.96
CA ASP A 1 22.37 26.00 -6.44
C ASP A 1 21.58 24.70 -6.48
N HIS A 2 22.24 23.58 -6.75
CA HIS A 2 21.63 22.25 -6.75
C HIS A 2 22.21 21.42 -5.60
N THR A 3 21.35 20.67 -4.91
CA THR A 3 21.74 19.69 -3.90
C THR A 3 21.82 18.31 -4.56
N VAL A 4 22.94 17.61 -4.40
CA VAL A 4 23.15 16.26 -4.93
C VAL A 4 23.28 15.29 -3.75
N VAL A 5 22.42 14.28 -3.70
CA VAL A 5 22.35 13.30 -2.60
C VAL A 5 22.54 11.90 -3.14
N PHE A 6 23.41 11.12 -2.48
CA PHE A 6 23.70 9.73 -2.82
C PHE A 6 23.18 8.79 -1.74
N LEU A 7 22.55 7.69 -2.16
CA LEU A 7 22.16 6.57 -1.30
C LEU A 7 22.69 5.27 -1.87
N GLN A 8 23.55 4.59 -1.11
CA GLN A 8 24.04 3.26 -1.45
C GLN A 8 23.29 2.18 -0.67
N LYS A 9 22.77 1.18 -1.39
CA LYS A 9 22.10 0.00 -0.84
C LYS A 9 22.67 -1.26 -1.49
N GLY A 10 23.62 -1.89 -0.81
CA GLY A 10 24.35 -3.04 -1.36
C GLY A 10 25.04 -2.67 -2.69
N PRO A 11 24.77 -3.38 -3.80
CA PRO A 11 25.37 -3.09 -5.11
C PRO A 11 24.71 -1.91 -5.83
N LEU A 12 23.61 -1.35 -5.31
CA LEU A 12 22.84 -0.29 -5.96
C LEU A 12 23.24 1.08 -5.41
N VAL A 13 23.47 2.03 -6.33
CA VAL A 13 23.72 3.43 -6.02
C VAL A 13 22.58 4.25 -6.62
N PHE A 14 21.89 4.99 -5.76
CA PHE A 14 20.82 5.91 -6.11
C PHE A 14 21.33 7.34 -5.95
N VAL A 15 20.89 8.22 -6.84
CA VAL A 15 21.29 9.63 -6.86
C VAL A 15 20.06 10.49 -7.07
N SER A 16 19.91 11.53 -6.25
CA SER A 16 18.94 12.59 -6.43
C SER A 16 19.68 13.91 -6.67
N VAL A 17 19.19 14.70 -7.62
CA VAL A 17 19.67 16.06 -7.90
C VAL A 17 18.46 16.96 -7.80
N SER A 18 18.47 17.89 -6.85
CA SER A 18 17.32 18.75 -6.57
C SER A 18 17.71 20.22 -6.57
N ALA A 19 16.86 21.05 -7.17
CA ALA A 19 16.92 22.51 -7.09
C ALA A 19 15.90 23.08 -6.08
N THR A 20 15.19 22.22 -5.35
CA THR A 20 14.15 22.61 -4.39
C THR A 20 14.77 22.93 -3.01
N HIS A 21 13.91 23.31 -2.06
CA HIS A 21 14.28 23.51 -0.66
C HIS A 21 14.22 22.23 0.19
N GLN A 22 14.11 21.05 -0.43
CA GLN A 22 14.18 19.78 0.31
C GLN A 22 15.53 19.64 1.01
N SER A 23 15.48 19.20 2.27
CA SER A 23 16.67 18.82 3.02
C SER A 23 17.30 17.55 2.46
N GLU A 24 18.60 17.34 2.73
CA GLU A 24 19.28 16.09 2.38
C GLU A 24 18.55 14.85 2.91
N GLN A 25 17.98 14.94 4.13
CA GLN A 25 17.23 13.85 4.73
C GLN A 25 15.95 13.51 3.97
N GLN A 26 15.22 14.52 3.46
CA GLN A 26 14.01 14.30 2.65
C GLN A 26 14.37 13.62 1.32
N LEU A 27 15.38 14.13 0.61
CA LEU A 27 15.88 13.55 -0.63
C LEU A 27 16.36 12.11 -0.42
N ARG A 28 17.08 11.83 0.68
CA ARG A 28 17.51 10.48 1.04
C ARG A 28 16.32 9.56 1.34
N GLY A 29 15.25 10.10 1.94
CA GLY A 29 13.98 9.41 2.16
C GLY A 29 13.28 9.02 0.86
N GLU A 30 13.24 9.90 -0.13
CA GLU A 30 12.69 9.62 -1.47
C GLU A 30 13.48 8.51 -2.17
N LEU A 31 14.82 8.61 -2.17
CA LEU A 31 15.69 7.56 -2.72
C LEU A 31 15.46 6.21 -2.03
N LEU A 32 15.15 6.22 -0.72
CA LEU A 32 14.84 5.01 0.03
C LEU A 32 13.49 4.39 -0.41
N HIS A 33 12.47 5.20 -0.71
CA HIS A 33 11.21 4.69 -1.27
C HIS A 33 11.40 4.08 -2.65
N VAL A 34 12.22 4.70 -3.51
CA VAL A 34 12.60 4.13 -4.82
C VAL A 34 13.30 2.78 -4.64
N TYR A 35 14.26 2.69 -3.71
CA TYR A 35 14.91 1.42 -3.39
C TYR A 35 13.90 0.36 -2.93
N HIS A 36 12.99 0.69 -2.02
CA HIS A 36 11.97 -0.25 -1.55
C HIS A 36 11.03 -0.68 -2.68
N GLN A 37 10.66 0.19 -3.62
CA GLN A 37 9.86 -0.17 -4.79
C GLN A 37 10.58 -1.15 -5.72
N ILE A 38 11.89 -1.01 -5.88
CA ILE A 38 12.70 -1.99 -6.64
C ILE A 38 12.74 -3.34 -5.90
N VAL A 39 12.94 -3.32 -4.58
CA VAL A 39 12.91 -4.53 -3.75
C VAL A 39 11.53 -5.19 -3.78
N SER A 40 10.43 -4.44 -3.86
CA SER A 40 9.09 -5.02 -3.93
C SER A 40 8.87 -5.83 -5.20
N MET A 41 9.58 -5.49 -6.29
CA MET A 41 9.49 -6.18 -7.58
C MET A 41 10.50 -7.30 -7.74
N LEU A 42 11.66 -7.21 -7.09
CA LEU A 42 12.78 -8.14 -7.30
C LEU A 42 13.22 -8.94 -6.07
N THR A 43 12.83 -8.60 -4.84
CA THR A 43 13.40 -9.04 -3.55
C THR A 43 14.88 -8.68 -3.35
N GLN A 44 15.27 -8.44 -2.11
CA GLN A 44 16.66 -8.19 -1.76
C GLN A 44 17.53 -9.42 -2.01
N ALA A 45 17.04 -10.61 -1.64
CA ALA A 45 17.71 -11.88 -1.87
C ALA A 45 18.08 -12.10 -3.35
N SER A 46 17.15 -11.81 -4.28
CA SER A 46 17.45 -11.98 -5.71
C SER A 46 18.44 -10.95 -6.23
N ILE A 47 18.33 -9.68 -5.80
CA ILE A 47 19.30 -8.62 -6.15
C ILE A 47 20.71 -9.04 -5.70
N THR A 48 20.88 -9.44 -4.45
CA THR A 48 22.16 -9.90 -3.91
C THR A 48 22.73 -11.07 -4.71
N ARG A 49 21.92 -12.12 -4.94
CA ARG A 49 22.33 -13.31 -5.70
C ARG A 49 22.75 -12.98 -7.14
N ILE A 50 22.10 -12.01 -7.79
CA ILE A 50 22.46 -11.59 -9.15
C ILE A 50 23.84 -10.95 -9.15
N PHE A 51 24.10 -10.00 -8.26
CA PHE A 51 25.37 -9.26 -8.24
C PHE A 51 26.54 -10.08 -7.69
N GLU A 52 26.29 -11.07 -6.82
CA GLU A 52 27.30 -12.06 -6.43
C GLU A 52 27.80 -12.88 -7.63
N ARG A 53 26.88 -13.29 -8.51
CA ARG A 53 27.20 -14.10 -9.71
C ARG A 53 27.71 -13.25 -10.87
N ARG A 54 27.18 -12.04 -11.04
CA ARG A 54 27.44 -11.15 -12.18
C ARG A 54 27.55 -9.70 -11.70
N LYS A 55 28.74 -9.30 -11.27
CA LYS A 55 29.00 -7.95 -10.72
C LYS A 55 28.66 -6.80 -11.69
N ASN A 56 28.73 -7.04 -12.99
CA ASN A 56 28.47 -6.03 -14.04
C ASN A 56 27.06 -6.16 -14.66
N PHE A 57 26.13 -6.83 -13.97
CA PHE A 57 24.77 -7.00 -14.49
C PHE A 57 24.00 -5.67 -14.47
N ASP A 58 23.32 -5.36 -15.57
CA ASP A 58 22.42 -4.21 -15.64
C ASP A 58 21.02 -4.57 -15.10
N LEU A 59 20.73 -4.13 -13.87
CA LEU A 59 19.47 -4.43 -13.18
C LEU A 59 18.24 -3.88 -13.92
N ARG A 60 18.39 -2.81 -14.72
CA ARG A 60 17.28 -2.19 -15.47
C ARG A 60 16.59 -3.19 -16.39
N ARG A 61 17.32 -4.20 -16.86
CA ARG A 61 16.78 -5.29 -17.68
C ARG A 61 15.69 -6.11 -16.97
N LEU A 62 15.74 -6.20 -15.65
CA LEU A 62 14.71 -6.87 -14.84
C LEU A 62 13.59 -5.93 -14.40
N LEU A 63 13.80 -4.62 -14.54
CA LEU A 63 12.81 -3.58 -14.25
C LEU A 63 12.09 -3.10 -15.51
N PHE A 64 12.39 -3.68 -16.67
CA PHE A 64 11.72 -3.35 -17.92
C PHE A 64 10.21 -3.60 -17.80
N GLY A 65 9.40 -2.61 -18.16
CA GLY A 65 7.94 -2.65 -18.02
C GLY A 65 7.42 -2.15 -16.66
N SER A 66 8.30 -1.81 -15.71
CA SER A 66 7.93 -1.24 -14.41
C SER A 66 8.13 0.27 -14.31
N GLU A 67 8.43 0.94 -15.42
CA GLU A 67 8.73 2.38 -15.48
C GLU A 67 7.56 3.19 -14.91
N LYS A 68 6.32 2.86 -15.29
CA LYS A 68 5.11 3.51 -14.76
C LYS A 68 4.96 3.40 -13.24
N VAL A 69 5.46 2.31 -12.64
CA VAL A 69 5.43 2.13 -11.19
C VAL A 69 6.43 3.07 -10.53
N LEU A 70 7.64 3.19 -11.08
CA LEU A 70 8.66 4.09 -10.53
C LEU A 70 8.29 5.56 -10.75
N ASP A 71 7.83 5.92 -11.95
CA ASP A 71 7.40 7.29 -12.27
C ASP A 71 6.19 7.69 -11.40
N GLY A 72 5.19 6.80 -11.28
CA GLY A 72 4.03 7.03 -10.43
C GLY A 72 4.38 7.19 -8.94
N LEU A 73 5.43 6.50 -8.46
CA LEU A 73 5.92 6.70 -7.10
C LEU A 73 6.46 8.11 -6.91
N LEU A 74 7.31 8.57 -7.83
CA LEU A 74 7.91 9.91 -7.78
C LEU A 74 6.82 10.99 -7.83
N ASP A 75 5.88 10.90 -8.78
CA ASP A 75 4.75 11.82 -8.90
C ASP A 75 3.90 11.89 -7.61
N THR A 76 3.73 10.73 -6.95
CA THR A 76 2.97 10.67 -5.70
C THR A 76 3.74 11.29 -4.54
N MET A 77 5.06 11.06 -4.44
CA MET A 77 5.87 11.62 -3.35
C MET A 77 5.89 13.16 -3.37
N ASP A 78 5.75 13.77 -4.55
CA ASP A 78 5.70 15.23 -4.69
C ASP A 78 4.38 15.84 -4.19
N SER A 79 3.29 15.06 -4.18
CA SER A 79 1.94 15.57 -3.93
C SER A 79 1.27 15.01 -2.68
N ASP A 80 1.67 13.82 -2.22
CA ASP A 80 1.07 13.14 -1.08
C ASP A 80 1.91 13.35 0.20
N PRO A 81 1.40 14.10 1.20
CA PRO A 81 2.12 14.32 2.45
C PRO A 81 2.28 13.06 3.30
N SER A 82 1.61 11.95 2.96
CA SER A 82 1.66 10.69 3.69
C SER A 82 3.08 10.10 3.74
N PHE A 83 3.90 10.33 2.71
CA PHE A 83 5.31 9.93 2.65
C PHE A 83 6.15 10.68 3.68
N MET A 84 6.08 12.02 3.68
CA MET A 84 6.74 12.88 4.68
C MET A 84 6.29 12.53 6.10
N LEU A 85 5.00 12.25 6.27
CA LEU A 85 4.44 11.88 7.57
C LEU A 85 4.74 10.43 7.96
N SER A 86 5.30 9.60 7.08
CA SER A 86 5.46 8.16 7.30
C SER A 86 4.17 7.54 7.84
N ALA A 87 3.05 7.83 7.17
CA ALA A 87 1.69 7.43 7.57
C ALA A 87 0.89 7.04 6.32
N VAL A 88 -0.26 6.40 6.52
CA VAL A 88 -1.18 6.04 5.42
C VAL A 88 -2.48 6.80 5.60
N GLN A 89 -3.03 7.28 4.49
CA GLN A 89 -4.32 7.95 4.50
C GLN A 89 -5.45 6.92 4.59
N CYS A 90 -6.25 7.01 5.64
CA CYS A 90 -7.45 6.20 5.79
C CYS A 90 -8.67 6.89 5.19
N LEU A 91 -9.63 6.11 4.70
CA LEU A 91 -10.94 6.62 4.32
C LEU A 91 -11.71 7.01 5.60
N PRO A 92 -12.30 8.22 5.70
CA PRO A 92 -13.00 8.66 6.91
C PRO A 92 -14.37 7.98 7.03
N LEU A 93 -14.41 6.82 7.67
CA LEU A 93 -15.61 6.04 7.91
C LEU A 93 -15.96 6.01 9.40
N PRO A 94 -17.25 5.96 9.76
CA PRO A 94 -17.68 5.56 11.09
C PRO A 94 -17.18 4.14 11.44
N SER A 95 -16.92 3.87 12.71
CA SER A 95 -16.41 2.59 13.20
C SER A 95 -17.39 1.51 12.98
N SER A 96 -18.67 1.75 13.25
CA SER A 96 -19.67 0.70 13.07
C SER A 96 -19.60 0.16 11.64
N SER A 97 -19.42 1.04 10.66
CA SER A 97 -19.17 0.65 9.26
C SER A 97 -17.80 0.01 9.07
N ARG A 98 -16.72 0.57 9.62
CA ARG A 98 -15.36 0.02 9.47
C ARG A 98 -15.20 -1.36 10.12
N ASP A 99 -15.76 -1.56 11.30
CA ASP A 99 -15.79 -2.80 12.07
C ASP A 99 -16.61 -3.85 11.35
N ALA A 100 -17.78 -3.49 10.81
CA ALA A 100 -18.58 -4.40 10.00
C ALA A 100 -17.80 -4.87 8.75
N LEU A 101 -17.17 -3.94 8.02
CA LEU A 101 -16.30 -4.27 6.87
C LEU A 101 -15.13 -5.16 7.28
N SER A 102 -14.49 -4.84 8.40
CA SER A 102 -13.36 -5.61 8.95
C SER A 102 -13.78 -7.02 9.35
N GLN A 103 -14.95 -7.18 9.97
CA GLN A 103 -15.51 -8.48 10.33
C GLN A 103 -15.85 -9.33 9.12
N ILE A 104 -16.31 -8.72 8.00
CA ILE A 104 -16.53 -9.46 6.76
C ILE A 104 -15.19 -10.03 6.26
N LEU A 105 -14.14 -9.20 6.20
CA LEU A 105 -12.81 -9.64 5.78
C LEU A 105 -12.25 -10.73 6.71
N GLN A 106 -12.41 -10.60 8.03
CA GLN A 106 -11.96 -11.58 9.03
C GLN A 106 -12.69 -12.93 8.94
N LYS A 107 -13.90 -12.97 8.40
CA LYS A 107 -14.66 -14.23 8.21
C LYS A 107 -14.28 -14.92 6.92
N ALA A 108 -13.80 -14.17 5.93
CA ALA A 108 -13.35 -14.69 4.65
C ALA A 108 -11.88 -15.08 4.74
N VAL A 109 -11.61 -16.25 5.32
CA VAL A 109 -10.25 -16.78 5.50
C VAL A 109 -10.06 -18.03 4.64
N THR A 110 -8.83 -18.23 4.19
CA THR A 110 -8.39 -19.41 3.45
C THR A 110 -6.96 -19.76 3.87
N PRO A 111 -6.51 -21.02 3.77
CA PRO A 111 -5.12 -21.35 4.08
C PRO A 111 -4.12 -20.48 3.31
N ASN A 112 -2.98 -20.17 3.94
CA ASN A 112 -1.90 -19.35 3.38
C ASN A 112 -2.21 -17.86 3.16
N LEU A 113 -3.43 -17.39 3.46
CA LEU A 113 -3.74 -15.96 3.52
C LEU A 113 -2.98 -15.31 4.68
N VAL A 114 -2.29 -14.19 4.39
CA VAL A 114 -1.51 -13.43 5.37
C VAL A 114 -2.18 -12.09 5.67
N PHE A 115 -2.60 -11.40 4.62
CA PHE A 115 -3.24 -10.09 4.73
C PHE A 115 -4.42 -9.94 3.79
N SER A 116 -5.44 -9.24 4.27
CA SER A 116 -6.55 -8.72 3.46
C SER A 116 -6.59 -7.20 3.59
N PHE A 117 -6.47 -6.50 2.47
CA PHE A 117 -6.58 -5.04 2.41
C PHE A 117 -7.85 -4.66 1.65
N LEU A 118 -8.60 -3.74 2.23
CA LEU A 118 -9.67 -3.04 1.54
C LEU A 118 -9.25 -1.60 1.34
N ILE A 119 -9.24 -1.17 0.09
CA ILE A 119 -8.74 0.14 -0.34
C ILE A 119 -9.84 0.80 -1.16
N ALA A 120 -10.12 2.07 -0.89
CA ALA A 120 -11.10 2.84 -1.64
C ALA A 120 -10.51 4.18 -2.07
N ASN A 121 -10.53 4.49 -3.37
CA ASN A 121 -9.98 5.73 -3.93
C ASN A 121 -8.59 6.07 -3.39
N ASN A 122 -7.67 5.08 -3.42
CA ASN A 122 -6.30 5.20 -2.91
C ASN A 122 -6.19 5.53 -1.39
N ARG A 123 -7.23 5.19 -0.61
CA ARG A 123 -7.25 5.34 0.84
C ARG A 123 -7.53 4.00 1.49
N LEU A 124 -6.91 3.77 2.64
CA LEU A 124 -7.08 2.54 3.38
C LEU A 124 -8.45 2.51 4.07
N VAL A 125 -9.21 1.44 3.85
CA VAL A 125 -10.45 1.16 4.57
C VAL A 125 -10.20 0.23 5.75
N SER A 126 -9.58 -0.92 5.51
CA SER A 126 -9.24 -1.88 6.56
C SER A 126 -8.07 -2.77 6.17
N ILE A 127 -7.35 -3.27 7.17
CA ILE A 127 -6.30 -4.28 7.04
C ILE A 127 -6.61 -5.37 8.05
N ILE A 128 -6.73 -6.60 7.58
CA ILE A 128 -6.75 -7.78 8.43
C ILE A 128 -5.44 -8.52 8.24
N GLN A 129 -4.77 -8.81 9.35
CA GLN A 129 -3.60 -9.68 9.41
C GLN A 129 -4.02 -11.00 10.02
N GLU A 130 -3.75 -12.10 9.32
CA GLU A 130 -3.99 -13.44 9.86
C GLU A 130 -2.97 -13.76 10.94
N LYS A 131 -3.46 -13.87 12.19
CA LYS A 131 -2.63 -14.00 13.39
C LYS A 131 -1.79 -15.27 13.43
N THR A 132 -2.24 -16.32 12.75
CA THR A 132 -1.60 -17.64 12.76
C THR A 132 -0.26 -17.67 12.03
N VAL A 133 0.03 -16.67 11.19
CA VAL A 133 1.21 -16.72 10.31
C VAL A 133 2.39 -15.92 10.89
N LEU A 134 2.15 -14.75 11.51
CA LEU A 134 3.23 -13.83 11.93
C LEU A 134 2.81 -12.97 13.13
N GLU A 135 3.03 -13.45 14.36
CA GLU A 135 2.54 -12.82 15.60
C GLU A 135 3.20 -11.47 15.96
N ASP A 136 4.38 -11.13 15.43
CA ASP A 136 5.15 -9.94 15.87
C ASP A 136 5.48 -8.92 14.76
N ALA A 137 5.19 -9.24 13.50
CA ALA A 137 5.54 -8.35 12.39
C ALA A 137 4.40 -7.38 12.11
N ARG A 138 4.68 -6.07 12.23
CA ARG A 138 3.74 -5.00 11.88
C ARG A 138 4.10 -4.42 10.52
N LEU A 139 3.13 -4.39 9.62
CA LEU A 139 3.27 -3.72 8.33
C LEU A 139 3.59 -2.24 8.53
N LYS A 140 4.58 -1.74 7.79
CA LYS A 140 4.98 -0.32 7.85
C LYS A 140 4.22 0.50 6.80
N PRO A 141 3.96 1.79 7.05
CA PRO A 141 3.32 2.68 6.07
C PRO A 141 3.99 2.66 4.69
N SER A 142 5.32 2.59 4.62
CA SER A 142 6.01 2.53 3.33
C SER A 142 5.66 1.29 2.52
N ASP A 143 5.45 0.11 3.14
CA ASP A 143 5.03 -1.09 2.40
C ASP A 143 3.61 -0.92 1.80
N LEU A 144 2.74 -0.20 2.50
CA LEU A 144 1.40 0.15 2.00
C LEU A 144 1.46 1.17 0.85
N HIS A 145 2.37 2.15 0.93
CA HIS A 145 2.60 3.10 -0.17
C HIS A 145 3.01 2.39 -1.45
N LEU A 146 3.91 1.40 -1.35
CA LEU A 146 4.34 0.57 -2.49
C LEU A 146 3.16 -0.20 -3.10
N LEU A 147 2.32 -0.80 -2.25
CA LEU A 147 1.14 -1.54 -2.69
C LEU A 147 0.15 -0.61 -3.41
N PHE A 148 -0.12 0.57 -2.84
CA PHE A 148 -1.04 1.55 -3.44
C PHE A 148 -0.52 2.05 -4.78
N ASN A 149 0.78 2.32 -4.85
CA ASN A 149 1.43 2.75 -6.07
C ASN A 149 1.37 1.66 -7.15
N LEU A 150 1.62 0.40 -6.80
CA LEU A 150 1.48 -0.73 -7.74
C LEU A 150 0.06 -0.80 -8.33
N ILE A 151 -0.96 -0.77 -7.47
CA ILE A 151 -2.38 -0.83 -7.88
C ILE A 151 -2.73 0.34 -8.81
N ARG A 152 -2.19 1.52 -8.55
CA ARG A 152 -2.45 2.71 -9.36
C ARG A 152 -1.73 2.66 -10.72
N ALA A 153 -0.49 2.20 -10.73
CA ALA A 153 0.37 2.24 -11.91
C ALA A 153 -0.02 1.21 -12.99
N SER A 154 -0.76 0.17 -12.65
CA SER A 154 -1.17 -0.87 -13.60
C SER A 154 -2.62 -0.70 -14.05
N SER A 155 -2.77 -0.30 -15.30
CA SER A 155 -4.06 -0.23 -16.00
C SER A 155 -4.72 -1.60 -16.14
N ALA A 156 -3.96 -2.70 -16.03
CA ALA A 156 -4.50 -4.05 -16.07
C ALA A 156 -5.45 -4.32 -14.90
N PHE A 157 -5.27 -3.66 -13.75
CA PHE A 157 -6.11 -3.88 -12.57
C PHE A 157 -7.58 -3.50 -12.80
N GLN A 158 -7.88 -2.65 -13.80
CA GLN A 158 -9.26 -2.25 -14.12
C GLN A 158 -10.00 -3.32 -14.96
N ALA A 159 -9.31 -4.33 -15.48
CA ALA A 159 -9.84 -5.29 -16.45
C ALA A 159 -10.10 -6.70 -15.90
N GLY A 160 -10.18 -6.87 -14.58
CA GLY A 160 -10.51 -8.15 -13.95
C GLY A 160 -9.70 -8.42 -12.68
N GLU A 161 -9.35 -9.68 -12.48
CA GLU A 161 -8.60 -10.17 -11.33
C GLU A 161 -7.13 -10.33 -11.69
N ILE A 162 -6.22 -9.89 -10.82
CA ILE A 162 -4.78 -9.97 -11.05
C ILE A 162 -4.11 -10.83 -9.99
N TRP A 163 -3.16 -11.66 -10.44
CA TRP A 163 -2.29 -12.46 -9.60
C TRP A 163 -0.85 -12.09 -9.89
N THR A 164 -0.17 -11.46 -8.93
CA THR A 164 1.19 -10.94 -9.14
C THR A 164 2.07 -11.17 -7.91
N PRO A 165 3.34 -11.58 -8.08
CA PRO A 165 4.27 -11.61 -6.98
C PRO A 165 4.58 -10.19 -6.50
N ILE A 166 4.71 -10.02 -5.18
CA ILE A 166 5.13 -8.76 -4.56
C ILE A 166 5.94 -9.05 -3.29
N CYS A 167 7.04 -8.34 -3.08
CA CYS A 167 7.77 -8.34 -1.83
C CYS A 167 7.37 -7.11 -0.99
N LEU A 168 7.32 -7.25 0.33
CA LEU A 168 7.04 -6.17 1.28
C LEU A 168 8.35 -5.85 2.02
N PRO A 169 9.18 -4.91 1.54
CA PRO A 169 10.57 -4.78 1.98
C PRO A 169 10.78 -4.54 3.48
N LEU A 170 9.88 -3.80 4.12
CA LEU A 170 10.00 -3.52 5.56
C LEU A 170 9.34 -4.59 6.44
N PHE A 171 8.58 -5.50 5.83
CA PHE A 171 7.95 -6.63 6.49
C PHE A 171 8.80 -7.90 6.35
N ASN A 172 9.13 -8.27 5.12
CA ASN A 172 10.06 -9.35 4.78
C ASN A 172 10.67 -9.10 3.38
N HIS A 173 11.93 -8.64 3.34
CA HIS A 173 12.64 -8.24 2.13
C HIS A 173 13.19 -9.40 1.28
N ASP A 174 13.20 -10.62 1.79
CA ASP A 174 13.82 -11.77 1.14
C ASP A 174 12.82 -12.67 0.39
N CYS A 175 11.52 -12.52 0.68
CA CYS A 175 10.49 -13.39 0.14
C CYS A 175 9.45 -12.63 -0.69
N TYR A 176 8.86 -13.33 -1.65
CA TYR A 176 7.64 -12.89 -2.32
C TYR A 176 6.41 -13.36 -1.54
N PHE A 177 5.43 -12.47 -1.47
CA PHE A 177 4.02 -12.79 -1.36
C PHE A 177 3.40 -12.81 -2.75
N TYR A 178 2.19 -13.34 -2.84
CA TYR A 178 1.42 -13.33 -4.07
C TYR A 178 0.13 -12.56 -3.83
N ALA A 179 0.00 -11.44 -4.55
CA ALA A 179 -1.12 -10.51 -4.43
C ALA A 179 -2.21 -10.87 -5.42
N TYR A 180 -3.37 -11.19 -4.87
CA TYR A 180 -4.63 -11.22 -5.60
C TYR A 180 -5.27 -9.85 -5.49
N VAL A 181 -5.53 -9.19 -6.62
CA VAL A 181 -6.09 -7.84 -6.67
C VAL A 181 -7.35 -7.85 -7.53
N ALA A 182 -8.47 -7.35 -6.98
CA ALA A 182 -9.73 -7.24 -7.70
C ALA A 182 -10.53 -6.01 -7.23
N TYR A 183 -11.28 -5.39 -8.15
CA TYR A 183 -12.26 -4.36 -7.80
C TYR A 183 -13.61 -4.99 -7.45
N LEU A 184 -14.27 -4.45 -6.42
CA LEU A 184 -15.56 -4.92 -5.91
C LEU A 184 -16.75 -4.13 -6.47
N ASP A 185 -16.50 -3.05 -7.22
CA ASP A 185 -17.52 -2.14 -7.73
C ASP A 185 -17.36 -1.80 -9.23
N PRO A 186 -17.17 -2.78 -10.13
CA PRO A 186 -17.16 -2.49 -11.57
C PRO A 186 -18.51 -1.89 -12.04
N PRO A 187 -18.51 -0.95 -13.00
CA PRO A 187 -17.36 -0.42 -13.75
C PRO A 187 -16.65 0.77 -13.08
N LYS A 188 -17.07 1.18 -11.87
CA LYS A 188 -16.51 2.37 -11.21
C LYS A 188 -15.07 2.16 -10.75
N CYS A 189 -14.73 0.92 -10.36
CA CYS A 189 -13.39 0.53 -9.93
C CYS A 189 -12.80 1.47 -8.87
N THR A 190 -13.60 1.78 -7.84
CA THR A 190 -13.19 2.66 -6.74
C THR A 190 -12.83 1.89 -5.48
N VAL A 191 -13.36 0.66 -5.31
CA VAL A 191 -13.14 -0.19 -4.13
C VAL A 191 -12.35 -1.43 -4.55
N CYS A 192 -11.10 -1.49 -4.10
CA CYS A 192 -10.14 -2.54 -4.41
C CYS A 192 -9.94 -3.46 -3.20
N LEU A 193 -10.02 -4.76 -3.44
CA LEU A 193 -9.63 -5.82 -2.52
C LEU A 193 -8.24 -6.33 -2.93
N VAL A 194 -7.34 -6.42 -1.95
CA VAL A 194 -6.05 -7.09 -2.11
C VAL A 194 -5.92 -8.20 -1.07
N LEU A 195 -5.66 -9.41 -1.52
CA LEU A 195 -5.36 -10.56 -0.66
C LEU A 195 -3.92 -11.00 -0.89
N LEU A 196 -3.12 -11.11 0.18
CA LEU A 196 -1.73 -11.57 0.10
C LEU A 196 -1.59 -13.00 0.62
N SER A 197 -1.00 -13.85 -0.20
CA SER A 197 -0.71 -15.25 0.11
C SER A 197 0.80 -15.50 0.19
N THR A 198 1.23 -16.46 1.02
CA THR A 198 2.58 -17.04 0.93
C THR A 198 2.70 -18.15 -0.13
N ASP A 199 1.57 -18.61 -0.67
CA ASP A 199 1.51 -19.70 -1.65
C ASP A 199 1.19 -19.18 -3.05
N LYS A 200 2.07 -19.48 -4.00
CA LYS A 200 2.01 -19.09 -5.42
C LYS A 200 0.86 -19.75 -6.19
N GLU A 201 0.38 -20.90 -5.72
CA GLU A 201 -0.70 -21.66 -6.38
C GLU A 201 -2.09 -21.34 -5.77
N ALA A 202 -2.16 -20.44 -4.80
CA ALA A 202 -3.39 -20.14 -4.06
C ALA A 202 -4.40 -19.24 -4.81
N PHE A 203 -4.22 -18.99 -6.11
CA PHE A 203 -5.09 -18.09 -6.89
C PHE A 203 -6.59 -18.40 -6.71
N TYR A 204 -6.99 -19.65 -6.92
CA TYR A 204 -8.40 -20.06 -6.83
C TYR A 204 -8.95 -19.96 -5.40
N ALA A 205 -8.09 -20.20 -4.40
CA ALA A 205 -8.47 -20.04 -3.00
C ALA A 205 -8.73 -18.57 -2.65
N MET A 206 -7.95 -17.64 -3.22
CA MET A 206 -8.16 -16.19 -3.06
C MET A 206 -9.39 -15.69 -3.83
N ALA A 207 -9.64 -16.22 -5.03
CA ALA A 207 -10.86 -15.90 -5.79
C ALA A 207 -12.13 -16.32 -5.05
N GLU A 208 -12.14 -17.50 -4.44
CA GLU A 208 -13.25 -17.97 -3.59
C GLU A 208 -13.41 -17.10 -2.33
N CYS A 209 -12.32 -16.65 -1.73
CA CYS A 209 -12.35 -15.70 -0.61
C CYS A 209 -13.01 -14.38 -1.03
N LYS A 210 -12.61 -13.83 -2.18
CA LYS A 210 -13.21 -12.64 -2.78
C LYS A 210 -14.71 -12.81 -3.03
N ARG A 211 -15.15 -13.96 -3.55
CA ARG A 211 -16.59 -14.26 -3.75
C ARG A 211 -17.40 -14.19 -2.46
N LYS A 212 -16.88 -14.78 -1.37
CA LYS A 212 -17.53 -14.71 -0.04
C LYS A 212 -17.63 -13.27 0.47
N ILE A 213 -16.60 -12.46 0.23
CA ILE A 213 -16.59 -11.03 0.59
C ILE A 213 -17.66 -10.28 -0.22
N GLU A 214 -17.76 -10.52 -1.53
CA GLU A 214 -18.79 -9.89 -2.38
C GLU A 214 -20.21 -10.24 -1.95
N GLU A 215 -20.48 -11.53 -1.66
CA GLU A 215 -21.79 -11.99 -1.17
C GLU A 215 -22.15 -11.30 0.16
N ALA A 216 -21.20 -11.22 1.10
CA ALA A 216 -21.40 -10.53 2.36
C ALA A 216 -21.62 -9.02 2.17
N PHE A 217 -20.86 -8.37 1.28
CA PHE A 217 -21.01 -6.94 0.96
C PHE A 217 -22.39 -6.66 0.34
N ALA A 218 -22.86 -7.53 -0.55
CA ALA A 218 -24.18 -7.41 -1.16
C ALA A 218 -25.29 -7.55 -0.12
N SER A 219 -25.19 -8.53 0.78
CA SER A 219 -26.21 -8.76 1.82
C SER A 219 -26.38 -7.58 2.80
N GLN A 220 -25.31 -6.81 3.02
CA GLN A 220 -25.29 -5.68 3.97
C GLN A 220 -25.31 -4.31 3.28
N ASN A 221 -25.34 -4.27 1.94
CA ASN A 221 -25.12 -3.06 1.14
C ASN A 221 -23.84 -2.29 1.52
N ALA A 222 -22.78 -3.03 1.88
CA ALA A 222 -21.59 -2.47 2.51
C ALA A 222 -20.80 -1.50 1.59
N LEU A 223 -20.88 -1.68 0.26
CA LEU A 223 -20.29 -0.77 -0.71
C LEU A 223 -20.87 0.65 -0.63
N GLN A 224 -22.13 0.80 -0.20
CA GLN A 224 -22.75 2.12 -0.05
C GLN A 224 -22.12 2.91 1.09
N TRP A 225 -21.64 2.25 2.15
CA TRP A 225 -20.95 2.95 3.24
C TRP A 225 -19.67 3.62 2.74
N VAL A 226 -18.93 2.92 1.86
CA VAL A 226 -17.72 3.45 1.23
C VAL A 226 -18.06 4.56 0.23
N ALA A 227 -19.09 4.37 -0.61
CA ALA A 227 -19.47 5.33 -1.64
C ALA A 227 -20.04 6.65 -1.07
N ASN A 228 -20.74 6.60 0.06
CA ASN A 228 -21.39 7.77 0.67
C ASN A 228 -20.49 8.52 1.66
N THR A 229 -19.23 8.10 1.79
CA THR A 229 -18.27 8.76 2.68
C THR A 229 -17.93 10.16 2.17
N GLN A 230 -18.06 11.15 3.05
CA GLN A 230 -17.59 12.51 2.80
C GLN A 230 -16.13 12.65 3.26
N LEU A 231 -15.29 13.22 2.38
CA LEU A 231 -13.93 13.57 2.75
C LEU A 231 -13.94 14.80 3.63
N TYR A 232 -12.96 14.90 4.55
CA TYR A 232 -12.85 16.07 5.40
C TYR A 232 -12.64 17.35 4.59
N CYS A 233 -13.40 18.38 4.95
CA CYS A 233 -13.28 19.74 4.46
C CYS A 233 -12.65 20.63 5.54
N VAL A 234 -12.03 21.72 5.11
CA VAL A 234 -11.49 22.75 6.01
C VAL A 234 -12.60 23.42 6.82
N ASP A 235 -13.78 23.57 6.22
CA ASP A 235 -14.96 24.14 6.85
C ASP A 235 -15.43 23.31 8.06
N ASP A 236 -15.19 22.00 8.04
CA ASP A 236 -15.57 21.09 9.14
C ASP A 236 -14.82 21.38 10.44
N ILE A 237 -13.66 22.04 10.35
CA ILE A 237 -12.81 22.37 11.51
C ILE A 237 -13.29 23.64 12.24
N GLY A 238 -14.08 24.49 11.57
CA GLY A 238 -14.61 25.72 12.17
C GLY A 238 -13.57 26.80 12.49
N VAL A 239 -12.37 26.73 11.91
CA VAL A 239 -11.29 27.71 12.11
C VAL A 239 -11.27 28.70 10.95
N ALA A 240 -11.53 29.97 11.26
CA ALA A 240 -11.53 31.04 10.25
C ALA A 240 -10.16 31.16 9.55
N ASN A 241 -10.18 31.34 8.23
CA ASN A 241 -9.00 31.47 7.37
C ASN A 241 -8.05 30.26 7.35
N LEU A 242 -8.45 29.10 7.88
CA LEU A 242 -7.71 27.86 7.68
C LEU A 242 -7.68 27.54 6.18
N LYS A 243 -6.52 27.12 5.65
CA LYS A 243 -6.37 26.79 4.22
C LYS A 243 -6.25 25.29 3.98
N HIS A 244 -5.48 24.62 4.84
CA HIS A 244 -5.25 23.18 4.78
C HIS A 244 -4.97 22.68 6.19
N PHE A 245 -5.23 21.40 6.43
CA PHE A 245 -4.83 20.71 7.64
C PHE A 245 -4.44 19.27 7.33
N LEU A 246 -3.57 18.73 8.17
CA LEU A 246 -3.22 17.31 8.16
C LEU A 246 -3.37 16.81 9.58
N TYR A 247 -4.13 15.73 9.74
CA TYR A 247 -4.28 15.07 11.03
C TYR A 247 -3.45 13.78 11.05
N LYS A 248 -2.50 13.71 11.98
CA LYS A 248 -1.75 12.49 12.28
C LYS A 248 -1.82 12.23 13.79
N PRO A 249 -2.40 11.11 14.24
CA PRO A 249 -2.38 10.76 15.66
C PRO A 249 -0.94 10.51 16.11
N SER A 250 -0.49 11.23 17.15
CA SER A 250 0.90 11.22 17.63
C SER A 250 1.23 10.04 18.54
N LYS A 251 0.22 9.40 19.13
CA LYS A 251 0.31 8.16 19.92
C LYS A 251 -0.92 7.30 19.65
N MET A 252 -0.73 6.10 19.11
CA MET A 252 -1.77 5.06 19.14
C MET A 252 -1.82 4.54 20.58
N LEU A 253 -2.68 5.10 21.41
CA LEU A 253 -3.02 4.52 22.72
C LEU A 253 -3.74 3.18 22.49
N ASP A 254 -3.65 2.25 23.45
CA ASP A 254 -4.34 0.95 23.40
C ASP A 254 -5.87 1.06 23.19
N HIS A 255 -6.43 2.26 23.35
CA HIS A 255 -7.83 2.63 23.09
C HIS A 255 -8.07 3.32 21.74
N HIS A 256 -7.20 3.18 20.73
CA HIS A 256 -7.39 3.79 19.41
C HIS A 256 -8.75 3.50 18.75
N HIS A 257 -9.43 2.42 19.13
CA HIS A 257 -10.82 2.10 18.80
C HIS A 257 -11.87 3.12 19.33
N GLN A 258 -11.46 4.16 20.06
CA GLN A 258 -12.32 5.22 20.62
C GLN A 258 -12.19 6.59 19.90
N LEU A 259 -11.31 6.71 18.91
CA LEU A 259 -11.10 7.97 18.17
C LEU A 259 -12.05 8.07 16.98
N PRO A 260 -12.73 9.19 16.68
CA PRO A 260 -13.72 9.37 15.59
C PRO A 260 -13.37 8.81 14.20
N GLN A 261 -12.08 8.70 13.88
CA GLN A 261 -11.58 8.11 12.62
C GLN A 261 -11.42 6.57 12.65
N PHE A 262 -11.57 5.97 13.83
CA PHE A 262 -11.44 4.56 14.21
C PHE A 262 -12.61 4.04 15.10
N THR A 263 -13.38 4.95 15.74
CA THR A 263 -14.82 4.85 16.03
C THR A 263 -15.59 5.31 14.82
#